data_AF-A0A2D7CJT6-F1
#
_entry.id   AF-A0A2D7CJT6-F1
#
_cell.length_a   1.000
_cell.length_b   1.000
_cell.length_c   1.000
_cell.angle_alpha   90.00
_cell.angle_beta   90.00
_cell.angle_gamma   90.00
#
_symmetry.space_group_name_H-M   'P 1'
#
loop_
_entity.id
_entity.type
_entity.pdbx_description
1 polymer ?
#
loop_
_entity_poly.entity_id
_entity_poly.type
_entity_poly.pdbx_seq_one_letter_code
_entity_poly.pdbx_strand_id
1 'polypeptide(L)'
;MMGEYLDDLWNDLEQTWELAMKVNDLQENERSDPTKAWTDHFKTSDLVDAARTESEMSGETPISKVYCKNIYGIQYNPETKYWVPFRHGEVDLVKFTED
;
A
#
# COMPACT_ATOMS: atom_id res chain seq x y z
N MET A 1 23.03 -7.91 -6.53
CA MET A 1 22.95 -9.39 -6.69
C MET A 1 21.50 -9.84 -6.50
N MET A 2 21.12 -11.05 -6.94
CA MET A 2 19.74 -11.55 -6.79
C MET A 2 19.25 -11.55 -5.32
N GLY A 3 20.13 -11.89 -4.37
CA GLY A 3 19.83 -11.82 -2.93
C GLY A 3 19.41 -10.41 -2.47
N GLU A 4 20.20 -9.39 -2.81
CA GLU A 4 19.88 -7.98 -2.45
C GLU A 4 18.55 -7.53 -3.06
N TYR A 5 18.22 -7.97 -4.28
CA TYR A 5 16.94 -7.61 -4.89
C TYR A 5 15.74 -8.25 -4.18
N LEU A 6 15.85 -9.52 -3.76
CA LEU A 6 14.83 -10.15 -2.95
C LEU A 6 14.67 -9.48 -1.58
N ASP A 7 15.78 -9.10 -0.95
CA ASP A 7 15.79 -8.40 0.33
C ASP A 7 15.11 -7.02 0.19
N ASP A 8 15.39 -6.29 -0.88
CA ASP A 8 14.73 -5.01 -1.19
C ASP A 8 13.22 -5.18 -1.39
N LEU A 9 12.80 -6.20 -2.16
CA LEU A 9 11.38 -6.51 -2.36
C LEU A 9 10.67 -6.88 -1.05
N TRP A 10 11.35 -7.66 -0.20
CA TRP A 10 10.82 -8.03 1.11
C TRP A 10 10.69 -6.81 2.03
N ASN A 11 11.72 -5.98 2.10
CA ASN A 11 11.72 -4.75 2.89
C ASN A 11 10.63 -3.75 2.43
N ASP A 12 10.40 -3.65 1.12
CA ASP A 12 9.32 -2.83 0.56
C ASP A 12 7.93 -3.35 0.96
N LEU A 13 7.74 -4.67 0.93
CA LEU A 13 6.51 -5.31 1.37
C LEU A 13 6.28 -5.11 2.88
N GLU A 14 7.32 -5.30 3.69
CA GLU A 14 7.26 -5.16 5.15
C GLU A 14 6.85 -3.75 5.57
N GLN A 15 7.49 -2.71 5.01
CA GLN A 15 7.12 -1.31 5.26
C GLN A 15 5.66 -1.02 4.88
N THR A 16 5.19 -1.56 3.76
CA THR A 16 3.81 -1.40 3.30
C THR A 16 2.82 -2.12 4.22
N TRP A 17 3.19 -3.31 4.70
CA TRP A 17 2.42 -4.09 5.66
C TRP A 17 2.32 -3.39 7.01
N GLU A 18 3.43 -2.85 7.54
CA GLU A 18 3.44 -2.07 8.78
C GLU A 18 2.51 -0.85 8.70
N LEU A 19 2.51 -0.15 7.57
CA LEU A 19 1.60 0.99 7.36
C LEU A 19 0.12 0.54 7.36
N ALA A 20 -0.20 -0.58 6.71
CA ALA A 20 -1.56 -1.13 6.75
C ALA A 20 -1.97 -1.57 8.18
N MET A 21 -1.05 -2.19 8.92
CA MET A 21 -1.26 -2.64 10.30
C MET A 21 -1.58 -1.48 11.24
N LYS A 22 -0.88 -0.33 11.12
CA LYS A 22 -1.17 0.86 11.93
C LYS A 22 -2.63 1.32 11.82
N VAL A 23 -3.24 1.17 10.65
CA VAL A 23 -4.66 1.49 10.44
C VAL A 23 -5.55 0.32 10.87
N ASN A 24 -5.16 -0.91 10.59
CA ASN A 24 -5.94 -2.10 10.95
C ASN A 24 -6.07 -2.31 12.48
N ASP A 25 -5.11 -1.81 13.26
CA ASP A 25 -5.12 -1.86 14.73
C ASP A 25 -6.06 -0.80 15.36
N LEU A 26 -6.62 0.11 14.56
CA LEU A 26 -7.58 1.11 15.02
C LEU A 26 -8.97 0.50 15.26
N GLN A 27 -9.87 1.29 15.85
CA GLN A 27 -11.27 0.90 16.01
C GLN A 27 -11.92 0.71 14.64
N GLU A 28 -12.93 -0.18 14.57
CA GLU A 28 -13.56 -0.53 13.28
C GLU A 28 -14.09 0.70 12.53
N ASN A 29 -14.71 1.65 13.22
CA ASN A 29 -15.24 2.89 12.66
C ASN A 29 -14.17 3.83 12.06
N GLU A 30 -12.90 3.65 12.41
CA GLU A 30 -11.77 4.39 11.86
C GLU A 30 -11.15 3.60 10.69
N ARG A 31 -10.84 2.31 10.89
CA ARG A 31 -10.21 1.48 9.83
C ARG A 31 -11.15 1.18 8.66
N SER A 32 -12.46 1.09 8.89
CA SER A 32 -13.45 0.72 7.88
C SER A 32 -14.06 1.89 7.12
N ASP A 33 -13.68 3.13 7.44
CA ASP A 33 -14.05 4.33 6.70
C ASP A 33 -12.87 4.71 5.80
N PRO A 34 -12.93 4.42 4.48
CA PRO A 34 -11.75 4.62 3.66
C PRO A 34 -11.34 6.08 3.50
N THR A 35 -12.31 6.99 3.59
CA THR A 35 -12.03 8.42 3.51
C THR A 35 -11.25 8.88 4.74
N LYS A 36 -11.65 8.43 5.94
CA LYS A 36 -10.92 8.75 7.17
C LYS A 36 -9.55 8.10 7.23
N ALA A 37 -9.46 6.81 6.89
CA ALA A 37 -8.18 6.11 6.80
C ALA A 37 -7.20 6.85 5.88
N TRP A 38 -7.69 7.36 4.75
CA TRP A 38 -6.92 8.21 3.85
C TRP A 38 -6.49 9.54 4.48
N THR A 39 -7.44 10.35 4.95
CA THR A 39 -7.17 11.72 5.40
C THR A 39 -6.33 11.77 6.68
N ASP A 40 -6.55 10.82 7.58
CA ASP A 40 -6.07 10.90 8.96
C ASP A 40 -4.79 10.07 9.16
N HIS A 41 -4.56 9.03 8.33
CA HIS A 41 -3.45 8.08 8.53
C HIS A 41 -2.53 7.90 7.33
N PHE A 42 -3.07 7.74 6.11
CA PHE A 42 -2.24 7.40 4.96
C PHE A 42 -1.64 8.63 4.25
N LYS A 43 -2.42 9.70 4.06
CA LYS A 43 -2.03 10.84 3.21
C LYS A 43 -0.74 11.55 3.66
N THR A 44 -0.44 11.51 4.95
CA THR A 44 0.73 12.16 5.55
C THR A 44 1.95 11.23 5.70
N SER A 45 1.82 9.96 5.32
CA SER A 45 2.91 8.99 5.39
C SER A 45 3.96 9.24 4.32
N ASP A 46 5.24 9.24 4.69
CA ASP A 46 6.35 9.40 3.74
C ASP A 46 6.43 8.25 2.72
N LEU A 47 5.90 7.08 3.05
CA LEU A 47 5.85 5.91 2.15
C LEU A 47 4.82 6.10 1.03
N VAL A 48 3.81 6.95 1.24
CA VAL A 48 2.66 7.13 0.34
C VAL A 48 2.97 8.11 -0.77
N ASP A 49 2.59 7.75 -2.00
CA ASP A 49 2.50 8.67 -3.13
C ASP A 49 1.11 9.30 -3.15
N ALA A 50 0.98 10.41 -2.43
CA ALA A 50 -0.30 11.09 -2.28
C ALA A 50 -0.80 11.69 -3.59
N ALA A 51 0.11 12.21 -4.41
CA ALA A 51 -0.23 12.80 -5.70
C ALA A 51 -0.82 11.74 -6.64
N ARG A 52 -0.19 10.56 -6.73
CA ARG A 52 -0.72 9.45 -7.51
C ARG A 52 -2.05 8.95 -6.96
N THR A 53 -2.14 8.77 -5.64
CA THR A 53 -3.38 8.32 -5.00
C THR A 53 -4.55 9.25 -5.32
N GLU A 54 -4.37 10.57 -5.16
CA GLU A 54 -5.40 11.56 -5.49
C GLU A 54 -5.74 11.61 -6.99
N SER A 55 -4.74 11.44 -7.86
CA SER A 55 -4.97 11.39 -9.30
C SER A 55 -5.76 10.15 -9.73
N GLU A 56 -5.57 9.01 -9.09
CA GLU A 56 -6.30 7.78 -9.40
C GLU A 56 -7.68 7.73 -8.72
N MET A 57 -7.88 8.51 -7.64
CA MET A 57 -9.17 8.67 -6.98
C MET A 57 -10.23 9.40 -7.81
N SER A 58 -9.86 10.15 -8.86
CA SER A 58 -10.79 11.04 -9.59
C SER A 58 -11.95 10.34 -10.33
N GLY A 59 -12.07 9.02 -10.24
CA GLY A 59 -13.22 8.24 -10.73
C GLY A 59 -13.87 7.30 -9.70
N GLU A 60 -13.26 7.09 -8.53
CA GLU A 60 -13.73 6.13 -7.52
C GLU A 60 -13.90 6.83 -6.17
N THR A 61 -15.15 7.06 -5.77
CA THR A 61 -15.51 7.46 -4.41
C THR A 61 -16.36 6.34 -3.80
N PRO A 62 -15.96 5.72 -2.67
CA PRO A 62 -14.83 6.06 -1.80
C PRO A 62 -13.47 5.53 -2.28
N ILE A 63 -12.38 6.09 -1.73
CA ILE A 63 -11.01 5.64 -1.97
C ILE A 63 -10.87 4.14 -1.68
N SER A 64 -10.43 3.37 -2.67
CA SER A 64 -10.28 1.92 -2.58
C SER A 64 -8.82 1.48 -2.50
N LYS A 65 -7.91 2.33 -3.01
CA LYS A 65 -6.47 2.09 -3.12
C LYS A 65 -5.67 3.30 -2.71
N VAL A 66 -4.56 3.04 -2.03
CA VAL A 66 -3.51 4.00 -1.66
C VAL A 66 -2.21 3.50 -2.27
N TYR A 67 -1.54 4.35 -3.05
CA TYR A 67 -0.29 3.98 -3.70
C TYR A 67 0.90 4.38 -2.82
N CYS A 68 1.86 3.48 -2.65
CA CYS A 68 3.15 3.81 -2.06
C CYS A 68 4.15 4.19 -3.16
N LYS A 69 5.23 4.86 -2.76
CA LYS A 69 6.33 5.27 -3.65
C LYS A 69 7.15 4.08 -4.16
N ASN A 70 7.08 2.95 -3.46
CA ASN A 70 7.67 1.68 -3.89
C ASN A 70 6.68 0.89 -4.78
N ILE A 71 6.99 -0.37 -5.08
CA ILE A 71 6.19 -1.20 -5.99
C ILE A 71 4.86 -1.70 -5.41
N TYR A 72 4.56 -1.38 -4.16
CA TYR A 72 3.36 -1.81 -3.45
C TYR A 72 2.42 -0.64 -3.14
N GLY A 73 1.19 -0.97 -2.78
CA GLY A 73 0.18 -0.06 -2.28
C GLY A 73 -0.68 -0.78 -1.26
N ILE A 74 -1.68 -0.08 -0.73
CA ILE A 74 -2.59 -0.60 0.27
C ILE A 74 -4.02 -0.48 -0.28
N GLN A 75 -4.75 -1.60 -0.28
CA GLN A 75 -6.12 -1.68 -0.80
C GLN A 75 -7.10 -2.00 0.33
N TYR A 76 -8.25 -1.33 0.32
CA TYR A 76 -9.33 -1.64 1.24
C TYR A 76 -10.09 -2.88 0.76
N ASN A 77 -10.25 -3.87 1.65
CA ASN A 77 -11.11 -5.02 1.42
C ASN A 77 -12.49 -4.78 2.06
N PRO A 78 -13.58 -4.61 1.28
CA PRO A 78 -14.89 -4.30 1.83
C PRO A 78 -15.56 -5.48 2.56
N GLU A 79 -15.13 -6.72 2.30
CA GLU A 79 -15.68 -7.91 2.95
C GLU A 79 -15.15 -8.06 4.38
N THR A 80 -13.84 -7.89 4.54
CA THR A 80 -13.16 -8.06 5.84
C THR A 80 -12.98 -6.74 6.59
N LYS A 81 -13.20 -5.61 5.90
CA LYS A 81 -13.00 -4.23 6.38
C LYS A 81 -11.55 -3.94 6.79
N TYR A 82 -10.60 -4.67 6.22
CA TYR A 82 -9.17 -4.48 6.48
C TYR A 82 -8.45 -3.92 5.26
N TRP A 83 -7.34 -3.26 5.53
CA TRP A 83 -6.40 -2.79 4.53
C TRP A 83 -5.32 -3.84 4.30
N VAL A 84 -5.07 -4.18 3.04
CA VAL A 84 -4.10 -5.21 2.66
C VAL A 84 -3.14 -4.67 1.61
N PRO A 85 -1.84 -5.01 1.68
CA PRO A 85 -0.92 -4.66 0.62
C PRO A 85 -1.30 -5.31 -0.71
N PHE A 86 -1.13 -4.57 -1.79
CA PHE A 86 -1.20 -5.04 -3.17
C PHE A 86 0.02 -4.55 -3.94
N ARG A 87 0.26 -5.14 -5.11
CA ARG A 87 1.42 -4.82 -5.95
C ARG A 87 0.97 -4.07 -7.21
N HIS A 88 1.68 -3.03 -7.59
CA HIS A 88 1.42 -2.24 -8.80
C HIS A 88 2.66 -1.97 -9.67
N GLY A 89 3.87 -2.20 -9.14
CA GLY A 89 5.12 -2.08 -9.89
C GLY A 89 5.51 -3.36 -10.65
N GLU A 90 6.38 -3.20 -11.65
CA GLU A 90 6.94 -4.33 -12.43
C GLU A 90 7.92 -5.16 -11.58
N VAL A 91 7.94 -6.49 -11.75
CA VAL A 91 9.06 -7.31 -11.24
C VAL A 91 10.09 -7.34 -12.36
N ASP A 92 11.35 -7.08 -12.05
CA ASP A 92 12.43 -7.43 -12.95
C ASP A 92 12.70 -8.94 -12.85
N LEU A 93 12.07 -9.70 -13.76
CA LEU A 93 12.17 -11.17 -13.80
C LEU A 93 13.56 -11.64 -14.23
N VAL A 94 14.37 -10.78 -14.87
CA VAL A 94 15.73 -11.13 -15.31
C VAL A 94 16.62 -11.38 -14.10
N LYS A 95 16.43 -10.59 -13.04
CA LYS A 95 17.16 -10.77 -11.77
C LYS A 95 16.90 -12.13 -11.13
N PHE A 96 15.73 -12.75 -11.36
CA PHE A 96 15.39 -14.07 -10.83
C PHE A 96 16.06 -15.24 -11.55
N THR A 97 16.70 -15.00 -12.69
CA THR A 97 17.31 -16.04 -13.53
C THR A 97 18.83 -16.02 -13.55
N GLU A 98 19.45 -15.06 -12.87
CA GLU A 98 20.91 -15.00 -12.70
C GLU A 98 21.30 -15.90 -11.51
N ASP A 99 21.64 -17.16 -11.83
CA ASP A 99 22.36 -18.11 -10.95
C ASP A 99 23.81 -17.66 -10.68
#